data_AF-A0A1H4G1D3-F1
#
_entry.id   AF-A0A1H4G1D3-F1
#
_cell.length_a   1.000
_cell.length_b   1.000
_cell.length_c   1.000
_cell.angle_alpha   90.00
_cell.angle_beta   90.00
_cell.angle_gamma   90.00
#
_symmetry.space_group_name_H-M   'P 1'
#
loop_
_entity.id
_entity.type
_entity.pdbx_description
1 polymer ?
#
loop_
_entity_poly.entity_id
_entity_poly.type
_entity_poly.pdbx_seq_one_letter_code
_entity_poly.pdbx_strand_id
1 'polypeptide(L)'
;MEMKINSEIVIKKRKDKAWSQQHLADVCDVSLRTIQRAENDGNASYETQKALCSAFEIDVKDIVLKEKREGGKNRPAKKSFFILSFIFALFGSALVATVSTASTGVIVQAESVTLSRDQNTVTYSGDVIVLIPEEELFEMSVLKNDLVTGEPNQFNLRIVNNNMELLVADPKITKVDKKIKITTSKLQTTRL
;
A
#
# COMPACT_ATOMS: atom_id res chain seq x y z
N MET A 1 -14.67 1.94 -30.22
CA MET A 1 -14.69 2.92 -29.11
C MET A 1 -13.84 2.33 -28.01
N GLU A 2 -12.75 2.98 -27.59
CA GLU A 2 -11.95 2.49 -26.45
C GLU A 2 -12.63 2.89 -25.13
N MET A 3 -12.53 2.04 -24.12
CA MET A 3 -13.11 2.24 -22.78
C MET A 3 -12.05 2.05 -21.71
N LYS A 4 -12.19 2.80 -20.60
CA LYS A 4 -11.34 2.61 -19.41
C LYS A 4 -11.75 1.38 -18.61
N ILE A 5 -10.79 0.50 -18.40
CA ILE A 5 -10.89 -0.67 -17.52
C ILE A 5 -9.95 -0.51 -16.32
N ASN A 6 -10.25 -1.26 -15.26
CA ASN A 6 -9.34 -1.41 -14.14
C ASN A 6 -8.23 -2.40 -14.52
N SER A 7 -7.05 -1.87 -14.83
CA SER A 7 -5.87 -2.66 -15.18
C SER A 7 -5.34 -3.51 -14.01
N GLU A 8 -5.49 -3.06 -12.77
CA GLU A 8 -5.09 -3.83 -11.57
C GLU A 8 -5.83 -5.17 -11.51
N ILE A 9 -7.11 -5.18 -11.87
CA ILE A 9 -7.95 -6.38 -11.90
C ILE A 9 -7.48 -7.35 -13.00
N VAL A 10 -7.06 -6.85 -14.17
CA VAL A 10 -6.45 -7.67 -15.23
C VAL A 10 -5.15 -8.28 -14.76
N ILE A 11 -4.21 -7.46 -14.28
CA ILE A 11 -2.90 -7.89 -13.78
C ILE A 11 -3.06 -8.91 -12.66
N LYS A 12 -3.98 -8.66 -11.72
CA LYS A 12 -4.28 -9.57 -10.62
C LYS A 12 -4.84 -10.89 -11.13
N LYS A 13 -5.93 -10.90 -11.89
CA LYS A 13 -6.56 -12.15 -12.38
C LYS A 13 -5.60 -12.96 -13.25
N ARG A 14 -4.73 -12.32 -14.04
CA ARG A 14 -3.66 -12.99 -14.78
C ARG A 14 -2.64 -13.65 -13.85
N LYS A 15 -2.19 -12.97 -12.79
CA LYS A 15 -1.28 -13.53 -11.77
C LYS A 15 -1.94 -14.64 -10.95
N ASP A 16 -3.21 -14.49 -10.57
CA ASP A 16 -3.99 -15.49 -9.84
C ASP A 16 -4.09 -16.81 -10.62
N LYS A 17 -4.16 -16.75 -11.96
CA LYS A 17 -4.09 -17.92 -12.86
C LYS A 17 -2.67 -18.31 -13.30
N ALA A 18 -1.63 -17.70 -12.74
CA ALA A 18 -0.20 -17.91 -13.07
C ALA A 18 0.18 -17.70 -14.56
N TRP A 19 -0.55 -16.85 -15.28
CA TRP A 19 -0.39 -16.65 -16.72
C TRP A 19 0.64 -15.56 -17.09
N SER A 20 1.39 -15.78 -18.18
CA SER A 20 2.18 -14.73 -18.82
C SER A 20 1.29 -13.77 -19.62
N GLN A 21 1.78 -12.56 -19.95
CA GLN A 21 1.03 -11.64 -20.81
C GLN A 21 0.75 -12.25 -22.20
N GLN A 22 1.67 -13.06 -22.73
CA GLN A 22 1.46 -13.80 -23.97
C GLN A 22 0.35 -14.83 -23.81
N HIS A 23 0.38 -15.66 -22.76
CA HIS A 23 -0.65 -16.69 -22.54
C HIS A 23 -2.04 -16.08 -22.35
N LEU A 24 -2.17 -14.91 -21.68
CA LEU A 24 -3.44 -14.20 -21.62
C LEU A 24 -3.88 -13.67 -23.00
N ALA A 25 -2.94 -13.23 -23.84
CA ALA A 25 -3.23 -12.78 -25.20
C ALA A 25 -3.74 -13.94 -26.06
N ASP A 26 -3.09 -15.10 -25.97
CA ASP A 26 -3.47 -16.35 -26.63
C ASP A 26 -4.87 -16.83 -26.18
N VAL A 27 -5.15 -16.83 -24.86
CA VAL A 27 -6.45 -17.23 -24.29
C VAL A 27 -7.58 -16.26 -24.62
N CYS A 28 -7.27 -14.97 -24.82
CA CYS A 28 -8.26 -13.94 -25.17
C CYS A 28 -8.42 -13.72 -26.69
N ASP A 29 -7.68 -14.43 -27.55
CA ASP A 29 -7.61 -14.20 -29.00
C ASP A 29 -7.32 -12.73 -29.37
N VAL A 30 -6.31 -12.14 -28.73
CA VAL A 30 -5.86 -10.75 -28.99
C VAL A 30 -4.34 -10.67 -29.07
N SER A 31 -3.82 -9.57 -29.61
CA SER A 31 -2.36 -9.36 -29.63
C SER A 31 -1.77 -9.14 -28.24
N LEU A 32 -0.51 -9.53 -28.02
CA LEU A 32 0.25 -9.19 -26.82
C LEU A 32 0.22 -7.68 -26.52
N ARG A 33 0.30 -6.84 -27.57
CA ARG A 33 0.23 -5.38 -27.43
C ARG A 33 -1.15 -4.91 -26.92
N THR A 34 -2.22 -5.64 -27.24
CA THR A 34 -3.56 -5.39 -26.69
C THR A 34 -3.59 -5.64 -25.18
N ILE A 35 -3.02 -6.77 -24.72
CA ILE A 35 -2.88 -7.06 -23.28
C ILE A 35 -1.99 -6.02 -22.59
N GLN A 36 -0.87 -5.63 -23.21
CA GLN A 36 0.02 -4.61 -22.65
C GLN A 36 -0.65 -3.23 -22.52
N ARG A 37 -1.49 -2.81 -23.47
CA ARG A 37 -2.30 -1.58 -23.34
C ARG A 37 -3.42 -1.72 -22.29
N ALA A 38 -4.00 -2.91 -22.15
CA ALA A 38 -4.99 -3.20 -21.13
C ALA A 38 -4.39 -3.17 -19.71
N GLU A 39 -3.16 -3.66 -19.52
CA GLU A 39 -2.45 -3.66 -18.23
C GLU A 39 -1.75 -2.32 -17.92
N ASN A 40 -1.15 -1.65 -18.90
CA ASN A 40 -0.41 -0.40 -18.67
C ASN A 40 -1.31 0.84 -18.70
N ASP A 41 -2.12 0.99 -19.76
CA ASP A 41 -2.93 2.20 -19.96
C ASP A 41 -4.33 2.08 -19.36
N GLY A 42 -4.79 0.87 -19.04
CA GLY A 42 -6.20 0.58 -18.76
C GLY A 42 -7.12 0.83 -19.95
N ASN A 43 -6.60 0.81 -21.18
CA ASN A 43 -7.37 1.05 -22.42
C ASN A 43 -7.68 -0.27 -23.12
N ALA A 44 -8.97 -0.56 -23.32
CA ALA A 44 -9.42 -1.76 -24.03
C ALA A 44 -10.61 -1.45 -24.96
N SER A 45 -10.79 -2.26 -26.00
CA SER A 45 -12.04 -2.28 -26.76
C SER A 45 -13.14 -3.05 -26.00
N TYR A 46 -14.39 -2.95 -26.43
CA TYR A 46 -15.50 -3.68 -25.80
C TYR A 46 -15.42 -5.20 -26.03
N GLU A 47 -14.82 -5.59 -27.15
CA GLU A 47 -14.51 -6.97 -27.54
C GLU A 47 -13.38 -7.50 -26.67
N THR A 48 -12.33 -6.70 -26.48
CA THR A 48 -11.21 -7.00 -25.55
C THR A 48 -11.71 -7.15 -24.12
N GLN A 49 -12.61 -6.27 -23.65
CA GLN A 49 -13.27 -6.41 -22.34
C GLN A 49 -13.99 -7.75 -22.20
N LYS A 50 -14.80 -8.15 -23.19
CA LYS A 50 -15.52 -9.43 -23.17
C LYS A 50 -14.58 -10.62 -23.14
N ALA A 51 -13.51 -10.60 -23.94
CA ALA A 51 -12.50 -11.67 -23.95
C ALA A 51 -11.82 -11.81 -22.58
N LEU A 52 -11.38 -10.70 -21.97
CA LEU A 52 -10.82 -10.68 -20.62
C LEU A 52 -11.81 -11.19 -19.56
N CYS A 53 -13.07 -10.74 -19.60
CA CYS A 53 -14.10 -11.20 -18.66
C CYS A 53 -14.40 -12.70 -18.80
N SER A 54 -14.42 -13.20 -20.04
CA SER A 54 -14.59 -14.64 -20.33
C SER A 54 -13.40 -15.47 -19.85
N ALA A 55 -12.16 -14.99 -20.06
CA ALA A 55 -10.95 -15.69 -19.64
C ALA A 55 -10.76 -15.71 -18.11
N PHE A 56 -11.31 -14.72 -17.40
CA PHE A 56 -11.20 -14.56 -15.94
C PHE A 56 -12.44 -14.96 -15.14
N GLU A 57 -13.52 -15.36 -15.82
CA GLU A 57 -14.82 -15.74 -15.25
C GLU A 57 -15.40 -14.65 -14.31
N ILE A 58 -15.57 -13.43 -14.84
CA ILE A 58 -16.08 -12.25 -14.12
C ILE A 58 -17.14 -11.48 -14.93
N ASP A 59 -17.89 -10.61 -14.27
CA ASP A 59 -18.84 -9.70 -14.93
C ASP A 59 -18.08 -8.49 -15.52
N VAL A 60 -18.57 -7.96 -16.64
CA VAL A 60 -18.04 -6.70 -17.22
C VAL A 60 -18.19 -5.53 -16.22
N LYS A 61 -19.15 -5.61 -15.30
CA LYS A 61 -19.30 -4.65 -14.18
C LYS A 61 -18.11 -4.61 -13.23
N ASP A 62 -17.33 -5.70 -13.14
CA ASP A 62 -16.18 -5.81 -12.23
C ASP A 62 -14.91 -5.21 -12.84
N ILE A 63 -14.76 -5.27 -14.17
CA ILE A 63 -13.59 -4.76 -14.90
C ILE A 63 -13.71 -3.29 -15.32
N VAL A 64 -14.94 -2.76 -15.48
CA VAL A 64 -15.17 -1.39 -15.97
C VAL A 64 -15.03 -0.36 -14.85
N LEU A 65 -14.19 0.66 -15.07
CA LEU A 65 -14.12 1.81 -14.18
C LEU A 65 -15.39 2.66 -14.35
N LYS A 66 -16.27 2.64 -13.35
CA LYS A 66 -17.36 3.62 -13.25
C LYS A 66 -16.78 5.01 -13.03
N GLU A 67 -16.88 5.86 -14.04
CA GLU A 67 -16.67 7.30 -13.88
C GLU A 67 -17.57 7.84 -12.78
N LYS A 68 -16.97 8.27 -11.67
CA LYS A 68 -17.64 8.90 -10.55
C LYS A 68 -18.09 10.31 -10.97
N ARG A 69 -19.25 10.41 -11.62
CA ARG A 69 -19.91 11.69 -11.90
C ARG A 69 -20.20 12.39 -10.58
N GLU A 70 -19.44 13.44 -10.28
CA GLU A 70 -19.54 14.13 -8.99
C GLU A 70 -20.76 15.05 -8.95
N GLY A 71 -21.81 14.61 -8.26
CA GLY A 71 -23.01 15.40 -8.04
C GLY A 71 -23.98 14.73 -7.06
N GLY A 72 -24.45 15.49 -6.07
CA GLY A 72 -25.44 15.03 -5.07
C GLY A 72 -24.87 14.88 -3.66
N LYS A 73 -25.61 15.38 -2.66
CA LYS A 73 -25.29 15.28 -1.24
C LYS A 73 -26.04 14.11 -0.56
N ASN A 74 -25.61 13.80 0.66
CA ASN A 74 -26.30 13.05 1.73
C ASN A 74 -26.11 11.53 1.80
N ARG A 75 -26.03 11.05 3.06
CA ARG A 75 -25.93 9.65 3.56
C ARG A 75 -27.36 9.18 4.00
N PRO A 76 -27.61 8.02 4.67
CA PRO A 76 -26.73 6.92 5.11
C PRO A 76 -27.30 5.46 4.98
N ALA A 77 -26.58 4.48 5.56
CA ALA A 77 -27.06 3.13 6.00
C ALA A 77 -27.42 2.10 4.90
N LYS A 78 -27.38 0.76 5.06
CA LYS A 78 -26.94 -0.26 6.08
C LYS A 78 -26.93 -1.64 5.33
N LYS A 79 -26.24 -2.74 5.69
CA LYS A 79 -25.20 -3.14 6.68
C LYS A 79 -24.58 -4.49 6.21
N SER A 80 -23.50 -4.93 6.86
CA SER A 80 -22.87 -6.28 6.89
C SER A 80 -21.76 -6.55 5.85
N PHE A 81 -20.63 -7.19 6.20
CA PHE A 81 -20.35 -7.97 7.42
C PHE A 81 -19.59 -7.23 8.54
N PHE A 82 -19.97 -7.52 9.79
CA PHE A 82 -19.07 -7.46 10.95
C PHE A 82 -18.50 -8.87 11.15
N ILE A 83 -17.22 -8.99 11.52
CA ILE A 83 -16.62 -9.88 12.55
C ILE A 83 -15.12 -9.58 12.57
N LEU A 84 -14.68 -8.78 13.54
CA LEU A 84 -13.34 -8.75 14.18
C LEU A 84 -13.28 -7.58 15.20
N SER A 85 -13.96 -6.47 14.89
CA SER A 85 -14.00 -5.26 15.73
C SER A 85 -14.95 -5.39 16.93
N PHE A 86 -14.56 -6.21 17.92
CA PHE A 86 -15.28 -6.33 19.19
C PHE A 86 -14.40 -6.27 20.45
N ILE A 87 -13.07 -6.22 20.30
CA ILE A 87 -12.13 -6.00 21.44
C ILE A 87 -11.88 -4.50 21.67
N PHE A 88 -11.98 -3.66 20.63
CA PHE A 88 -11.63 -2.23 20.67
C PHE A 88 -12.73 -1.29 21.21
N ALA A 89 -13.81 -1.81 21.81
CA ALA A 89 -14.94 -1.02 22.29
C ALA A 89 -14.84 -0.57 23.77
N LEU A 90 -13.76 -0.91 24.47
CA LEU A 90 -13.64 -0.72 25.94
C LEU A 90 -12.34 -0.04 26.41
N PHE A 91 -11.40 0.27 25.50
CA PHE A 91 -10.28 1.18 25.76
C PHE A 91 -10.34 2.33 24.76
N GLY A 92 -10.29 3.56 25.27
CA GLY A 92 -10.60 4.76 24.51
C GLY A 92 -9.47 5.22 23.58
N SER A 93 -9.85 5.95 22.54
CA SER A 93 -9.04 6.98 21.87
C SER A 93 -7.60 6.63 21.47
N ALA A 94 -7.35 5.43 20.96
CA ALA A 94 -6.18 5.17 20.10
C ALA A 94 -6.57 5.38 18.62
N LEU A 95 -6.22 6.53 18.05
CA LEU A 95 -6.37 6.78 16.60
C LEU A 95 -5.26 6.05 15.85
N VAL A 96 -5.36 4.72 15.73
CA VAL A 96 -4.35 3.90 15.03
C VAL A 96 -4.40 4.20 13.52
N ALA A 97 -3.69 5.24 13.12
CA ALA A 97 -3.55 5.65 11.73
C ALA A 97 -2.62 4.68 11.00
N THR A 98 -3.19 3.62 10.41
CA THR A 98 -2.47 2.67 9.56
C THR A 98 -2.09 3.33 8.24
N VAL A 99 -0.96 4.03 8.19
CA VAL A 99 -0.44 4.64 6.96
C VAL A 99 0.38 3.60 6.21
N SER A 100 -0.24 2.93 5.25
CA SER A 100 0.46 2.01 4.33
C SER A 100 1.19 2.81 3.26
N THR A 101 2.52 2.89 3.32
CA THR A 101 3.30 3.52 2.25
C THR A 101 3.25 2.65 1.00
N ALA A 102 2.82 3.25 -0.12
CA ALA A 102 2.09 2.55 -1.18
C ALA A 102 2.91 1.66 -2.12
N SER A 103 4.16 1.32 -1.79
CA SER A 103 5.06 0.51 -2.63
C SER A 103 5.86 -0.59 -1.89
N THR A 104 5.89 -0.58 -0.56
CA THR A 104 6.80 -1.43 0.24
C THR A 104 6.09 -2.54 1.01
N GLY A 105 4.83 -2.32 1.41
CA GLY A 105 4.13 -3.27 2.30
C GLY A 105 4.60 -3.20 3.76
N VAL A 106 5.46 -2.23 4.08
CA VAL A 106 5.75 -1.78 5.44
C VAL A 106 4.46 -1.24 6.07
N ILE A 107 4.08 -1.79 7.22
CA ILE A 107 2.90 -1.35 7.96
C ILE A 107 3.39 -0.50 9.13
N VAL A 108 2.98 0.77 9.18
CA VAL A 108 3.17 1.65 10.34
C VAL A 108 1.85 1.77 11.10
N GLN A 109 1.93 1.63 12.42
CA GLN A 109 0.87 1.94 13.39
C GLN A 109 1.45 2.94 14.40
N ALA A 110 0.65 3.93 14.80
CA ALA A 110 1.06 4.96 15.77
C ALA A 110 -0.18 5.54 16.48
N GLU A 111 0.05 6.17 17.62
CA GLU A 111 -0.95 6.96 18.36
C GLU A 111 -1.23 8.32 17.68
N SER A 112 -0.18 8.97 17.16
CA SER A 112 -0.24 10.28 16.52
C SER A 112 0.60 10.34 15.25
N VAL A 113 0.15 11.14 14.28
CA VAL A 113 0.81 11.33 12.96
C VAL A 113 0.75 12.81 12.56
N THR A 114 1.89 13.36 12.19
CA THR A 114 2.07 14.75 11.73
C THR A 114 2.73 14.76 10.35
N LEU A 115 2.12 15.48 9.40
CA LEU A 115 2.71 15.73 8.08
C LEU A 115 3.50 17.05 8.11
N SER A 116 4.72 17.07 7.56
CA SER A 116 5.50 18.30 7.43
C SER A 116 4.91 19.24 6.37
N ARG A 117 5.27 20.53 6.42
CA ARG A 117 4.84 21.54 5.44
C ARG A 117 5.31 21.24 4.01
N ASP A 118 6.41 20.52 3.87
CA ASP A 118 6.94 20.01 2.59
C ASP A 118 6.12 18.84 2.01
N GLN A 119 5.23 18.22 2.79
CA GLN A 119 4.45 17.01 2.46
C GLN A 119 5.28 15.75 2.12
N ASN A 120 6.61 15.81 2.20
CA ASN A 120 7.51 14.70 1.90
C ASN A 120 7.97 13.94 3.16
N THR A 121 7.86 14.58 4.32
CA THR A 121 8.20 14.03 5.64
C THR A 121 6.95 13.78 6.48
N VAL A 122 6.82 12.58 7.03
CA VAL A 122 5.76 12.19 7.99
C VAL A 122 6.39 11.76 9.31
N THR A 123 5.92 12.33 10.42
CA THR A 123 6.40 12.00 11.78
C THR A 123 5.30 11.31 12.57
N TYR A 124 5.62 10.15 13.13
CA TYR A 124 4.76 9.31 13.95
C TYR A 124 5.28 9.36 15.40
N SER A 125 4.40 9.42 16.39
CA SER A 125 4.80 9.53 17.80
C SER A 125 3.78 8.89 18.75
N GLY A 126 4.26 8.50 19.94
CA GLY A 126 3.51 7.67 20.90
C GLY A 126 3.95 6.21 20.77
N ASP A 127 3.05 5.26 21.05
CA ASP A 127 3.32 3.83 20.80
C ASP A 127 3.36 3.54 19.29
N VAL A 128 4.55 3.60 18.68
CA VAL A 128 4.74 3.32 17.25
C VAL A 128 5.20 1.88 17.04
N ILE A 129 4.55 1.19 16.10
CA ILE A 129 4.92 -0.15 15.64
C ILE A 129 5.13 -0.12 14.12
N VAL A 130 6.31 -0.57 13.68
CA VAL A 130 6.62 -0.80 12.27
C VAL A 130 6.73 -2.31 12.03
N LEU A 131 6.07 -2.81 10.99
CA LEU A 131 6.22 -4.19 10.51
C LEU A 131 6.80 -4.17 9.09
N ILE A 132 8.07 -4.55 8.98
CA ILE A 132 8.80 -4.60 7.71
C ILE A 132 8.78 -6.05 7.19
N PRO A 133 8.43 -6.32 5.92
CA PRO A 133 8.55 -7.66 5.32
C PRO A 133 10.01 -8.14 5.28
N GLU A 134 10.29 -9.39 5.65
CA GLU A 134 11.63 -10.00 5.52
C GLU A 134 12.03 -10.24 4.05
N GLU A 135 11.06 -10.22 3.13
CA GLU A 135 11.25 -10.40 1.69
C GLU A 135 11.63 -9.07 0.97
N GLU A 136 11.76 -7.96 1.71
CA GLU A 136 12.13 -6.63 1.19
C GLU A 136 13.55 -6.23 1.63
N LEU A 137 14.34 -5.70 0.67
CA LEU A 137 15.73 -5.30 0.92
C LEU A 137 15.79 -3.90 1.53
N PHE A 138 16.32 -3.81 2.74
CA PHE A 138 16.64 -2.55 3.44
C PHE A 138 18.09 -2.55 3.93
N GLU A 139 18.73 -1.39 3.85
CA GLU A 139 19.98 -1.12 4.57
C GLU A 139 19.64 -0.55 5.96
N MET A 140 20.27 -1.09 7.00
CA MET A 140 20.10 -0.63 8.39
C MET A 140 21.42 -0.08 8.91
N SER A 141 21.41 1.14 9.43
CA SER A 141 22.60 1.82 9.96
C SER A 141 22.33 2.52 11.29
N VAL A 142 23.21 2.31 12.27
CA VAL A 142 23.13 2.98 13.58
C VAL A 142 23.61 4.42 13.42
N LEU A 143 22.74 5.37 13.75
CA LEU A 143 23.11 6.79 13.80
C LEU A 143 23.88 7.05 15.09
N LYS A 144 25.07 7.63 14.96
CA LYS A 144 25.85 8.10 16.11
C LYS A 144 25.30 9.46 16.57
N ASN A 145 25.45 9.78 17.84
CA ASN A 145 25.26 11.16 18.30
C ASN A 145 26.44 12.01 17.80
N ASP A 146 26.16 13.01 16.97
CA ASP A 146 27.14 14.05 16.66
C ASP A 146 27.29 14.97 17.87
N LEU A 147 28.26 14.65 18.73
CA LEU A 147 28.58 15.39 19.97
C LEU A 147 28.98 16.86 19.75
N VAL A 148 28.97 17.34 18.51
CA VAL A 148 29.38 18.68 18.07
C VAL A 148 28.21 19.67 18.11
N THR A 149 26.98 19.23 17.88
CA THR A 149 25.80 20.12 17.74
C THR A 149 25.01 20.34 19.03
N GLY A 150 25.29 19.60 20.10
CA GLY A 150 24.64 19.73 21.42
C GLY A 150 23.21 19.21 21.51
N GLU A 151 22.44 19.30 20.42
CA GLU A 151 21.14 18.64 20.26
C GLU A 151 21.29 17.11 20.36
N PRO A 152 20.53 16.42 21.24
CA PRO A 152 20.54 14.96 21.27
C PRO A 152 19.93 14.42 19.97
N ASN A 153 20.64 13.51 19.30
CA ASN A 153 20.20 12.97 18.02
C ASN A 153 18.92 12.15 18.24
N GLN A 154 17.77 12.69 17.81
CA GLN A 154 16.44 12.17 18.20
C GLN A 154 16.11 10.78 17.60
N PHE A 155 16.99 10.27 16.74
CA PHE A 155 16.91 8.96 16.11
C PHE A 155 18.29 8.31 16.14
N ASN A 156 18.36 7.04 16.55
CA ASN A 156 19.60 6.28 16.67
C ASN A 156 19.68 5.08 15.69
N LEU A 157 18.64 4.87 14.88
CA LEU A 157 18.64 3.93 13.75
C LEU A 157 18.07 4.61 12.49
N ARG A 158 18.75 4.43 11.36
CA ARG A 158 18.26 4.71 10.01
C ARG A 158 18.04 3.39 9.29
N ILE A 159 16.90 3.26 8.61
CA ILE A 159 16.56 2.14 7.73
C ILE A 159 16.18 2.75 6.38
N VAL A 160 16.75 2.28 5.28
CA VAL A 160 16.54 2.89 3.96
C VAL A 160 16.39 1.83 2.87
N ASN A 161 15.54 2.13 1.88
CA ASN A 161 15.47 1.41 0.60
C ASN A 161 15.31 2.42 -0.55
N ASN A 162 15.13 1.91 -1.77
CA ASN A 162 15.04 2.72 -3.00
C ASN A 162 13.88 3.74 -3.05
N ASN A 163 12.90 3.67 -2.13
CA ASN A 163 11.67 4.49 -2.12
C ASN A 163 11.49 5.33 -0.85
N MET A 164 12.11 4.94 0.27
CA MET A 164 11.86 5.55 1.58
C MET A 164 13.04 5.45 2.53
N GLU A 165 13.14 6.46 3.39
CA GLU A 165 13.96 6.46 4.60
C GLU A 165 13.07 6.41 5.84
N LEU A 166 13.46 5.61 6.84
CA LEU A 166 12.89 5.53 8.17
C LEU A 166 13.98 5.97 9.18
N LEU A 167 13.70 6.98 10.00
CA LEU A 167 14.52 7.37 11.14
C LEU A 167 13.78 6.97 12.42
N VAL A 168 14.43 6.20 13.29
CA VAL A 168 13.80 5.51 14.42
C VAL A 168 14.49 5.85 15.74
N ALA A 169 13.69 6.16 16.76
CA ALA A 169 14.15 6.44 18.12
C ALA A 169 14.05 5.19 19.01
N ASP A 170 15.14 4.84 19.69
CA ASP A 170 15.22 3.73 20.67
C ASP A 170 14.51 2.42 20.21
N PRO A 171 14.89 1.88 19.03
CA PRO A 171 14.17 0.79 18.38
C PRO A 171 14.29 -0.53 19.14
N LYS A 172 13.17 -1.05 19.64
CA LYS A 172 13.06 -2.44 20.08
C LYS A 172 12.72 -3.33 18.90
N ILE A 173 13.73 -3.97 18.31
CA ILE A 173 13.59 -4.87 17.16
C ILE A 173 13.29 -6.30 17.64
N THR A 174 12.34 -6.96 16.97
CA THR A 174 11.92 -8.36 17.19
C THR A 174 11.55 -9.00 15.85
N LYS A 175 11.68 -10.32 15.71
CA LYS A 175 11.16 -11.05 14.55
C LYS A 175 9.78 -11.64 14.89
N VAL A 176 8.82 -11.46 13.99
CA VAL A 176 7.45 -12.01 14.09
C VAL A 176 7.09 -12.58 12.73
N ASP A 177 6.89 -13.89 12.65
CA ASP A 177 6.70 -14.64 11.39
C ASP A 177 7.79 -14.29 10.36
N LYS A 178 7.39 -13.92 9.13
CA LYS A 178 8.24 -13.39 8.04
C LYS A 178 8.41 -11.86 8.10
N LYS A 179 8.36 -11.23 9.28
CA LYS A 179 8.46 -9.77 9.43
C LYS A 179 9.41 -9.36 10.53
N ILE A 180 10.11 -8.26 10.30
CA ILE A 180 10.85 -7.52 11.32
C ILE A 180 9.86 -6.54 11.96
N LYS A 181 9.54 -6.77 13.23
CA LYS A 181 8.74 -5.86 14.05
C LYS A 181 9.66 -4.93 14.83
N ILE A 182 9.48 -3.63 14.65
CA ILE A 182 10.16 -2.59 15.41
C ILE A 182 9.12 -1.85 16.24
N THR A 183 9.39 -1.66 17.53
CA THR A 183 8.60 -0.80 18.41
C THR A 183 9.46 0.37 18.89
N THR A 184 8.89 1.57 18.88
CA THR A 184 9.60 2.85 19.05
C THR A 184 8.64 3.91 19.60
N SER A 185 9.18 4.92 20.30
CA SER A 185 8.43 6.10 20.75
C SER A 185 8.24 7.16 19.66
N LYS A 186 9.09 7.13 18.61
CA LYS A 186 9.10 8.13 17.54
C LYS A 186 9.74 7.57 16.27
N LEU A 187 9.02 7.72 15.17
CA LEU A 187 9.46 7.37 13.82
C LEU A 187 9.28 8.61 12.93
N GLN A 188 10.25 8.88 12.06
CA GLN A 188 10.08 9.78 10.93
C GLN A 188 10.26 9.00 9.64
N THR A 189 9.40 9.23 8.65
CA THR A 189 9.50 8.61 7.32
C THR A 189 9.61 9.69 6.27
N THR A 190 10.66 9.63 5.45
CA THR A 190 10.91 10.53 4.33
C THR A 190 10.74 9.73 3.04
N ARG A 191 10.00 10.26 2.06
CA ARG A 191 9.97 9.67 0.71
C ARG A 191 11.20 10.11 -0.09
N LEU A 192 11.78 9.19 -0.84
CA LEU A 192 12.88 9.42 -1.79
C LEU A 192 12.35 9.50 -3.24
#